data_AF-A0A7W2D4R4-F1
#
_entry.id   AF-A0A7W2D4R4-F1
#
_cell.length_a   1.000
_cell.length_b   1.000
_cell.length_c   1.000
_cell.angle_alpha   90.00
_cell.angle_beta   90.00
_cell.angle_gamma   90.00
#
_symmetry.space_group_name_H-M   'P 1'
#
loop_
_entity.id
_entity.type
_entity.pdbx_description
1 polymer ?
#
loop_
_entity_poly.entity_id
_entity_poly.type
_entity_poly.pdbx_seq_one_letter_code
_entity_poly.pdbx_strand_id
1 'polypeptide(L)'
;MAEGAGPNTDSPREWAERLGWTYGLIAPNDVERGAALARLDVARAEAQEALARYNEAWVQASRSGAETLFCEPEVVAARELYDNAGSRCLPEALWFAPHADGIRMSPQLPFALLFLEWEARYPQEWTEHAKAWGTKQALIRRVAVGGHSEVITEKLIDLVDLVVQRAYRCKDREYVRVARAVDGDELRTRLNRARHSHNPWAQLHAGYVLWLLDHPELPNTRQVWRTWLADTRTC
;
A
#
# COMPACT_ATOMS: atom_id res chain seq x y z
N MET A 1 13.75 -11.75 35.86
CA MET A 1 14.42 -11.77 34.54
C MET A 1 13.32 -11.64 33.51
N ALA A 2 13.11 -10.43 32.99
CA ALA A 2 12.05 -10.14 32.04
C ALA A 2 12.39 -10.81 30.71
N GLU A 3 11.55 -11.74 30.29
CA GLU A 3 11.60 -12.36 28.97
C GLU A 3 11.10 -11.30 27.99
N GLY A 4 12.04 -10.66 27.29
CA GLY A 4 11.74 -9.62 26.33
C GLY A 4 10.87 -10.20 25.22
N ALA A 5 9.70 -9.59 25.01
CA ALA A 5 8.89 -9.80 23.83
C ALA A 5 9.74 -9.50 22.59
N GLY A 6 10.25 -10.55 21.96
CA GLY A 6 10.87 -10.44 20.64
C GLY A 6 9.87 -9.84 19.64
N PRO A 7 10.35 -9.24 18.54
CA PRO A 7 9.47 -8.71 17.51
C PRO A 7 8.55 -9.85 17.05
N ASN A 8 7.26 -9.69 17.29
CA ASN A 8 6.24 -10.66 16.94
C ASN A 8 6.19 -10.78 15.41
N THR A 9 6.99 -11.70 14.85
CA THR A 9 6.97 -12.01 13.42
C THR A 9 5.79 -12.91 13.16
N ASP A 10 4.60 -12.32 13.05
CA ASP A 10 3.38 -13.05 12.69
C ASP A 10 3.63 -13.93 11.46
N SER A 11 3.25 -15.19 11.54
CA SER A 11 3.30 -16.16 10.45
C SER A 11 2.32 -15.79 9.30
N PRO A 12 2.54 -16.32 8.08
CA PRO A 12 1.57 -16.19 6.98
C PRO A 12 0.16 -16.63 7.34
N ARG A 13 0.03 -17.65 8.21
CA ARG A 13 -1.26 -18.17 8.66
C ARG A 13 -1.99 -17.17 9.54
N GLU A 14 -1.32 -16.53 10.49
CA GLU A 14 -1.94 -15.54 11.39
C GLU A 14 -2.43 -14.31 10.61
N TRP A 15 -1.67 -13.88 9.60
CA TRP A 15 -2.12 -12.85 8.67
C TRP A 15 -3.37 -13.27 7.90
N ALA A 16 -3.40 -14.50 7.36
CA ALA A 16 -4.56 -15.03 6.64
C ALA A 16 -5.80 -15.16 7.54
N GLU A 17 -5.64 -15.59 8.79
CA GLU A 17 -6.75 -15.69 9.75
C GLU A 17 -7.34 -14.32 10.10
N ARG A 18 -6.50 -13.29 10.28
CA ARG A 18 -6.96 -11.93 10.63
C ARG A 18 -7.50 -11.15 9.44
N LEU A 19 -6.83 -11.24 8.28
CA LEU A 19 -7.06 -10.36 7.14
C LEU A 19 -7.46 -11.08 5.85
N GLY A 20 -7.58 -12.41 5.85
CA GLY A 20 -7.96 -13.17 4.65
C GLY A 20 -9.29 -12.73 4.03
N TRP A 21 -10.21 -12.19 4.83
CA TRP A 21 -11.47 -11.60 4.34
C TRP A 21 -11.26 -10.39 3.41
N THR A 22 -10.12 -9.70 3.50
CA THR A 22 -9.83 -8.51 2.69
C THR A 22 -9.66 -8.81 1.21
N TYR A 23 -9.43 -10.08 0.82
CA TYR A 23 -9.41 -10.47 -0.61
C TYR A 23 -10.74 -10.19 -1.32
N GLY A 24 -11.85 -10.15 -0.57
CA GLY A 24 -13.14 -9.72 -1.11
C GLY A 24 -13.14 -8.27 -1.60
N LEU A 25 -12.27 -7.38 -1.11
CA LEU A 25 -12.19 -5.97 -1.53
C LEU A 25 -11.78 -5.80 -3.01
N ILE A 26 -11.11 -6.80 -3.58
CA ILE A 26 -10.75 -6.82 -5.00
C ILE A 26 -11.62 -7.78 -5.82
N ALA A 27 -12.63 -8.41 -5.20
CA ALA A 27 -13.49 -9.35 -5.88
C ALA A 27 -14.26 -8.66 -7.02
N PRO A 28 -14.40 -9.32 -8.20
CA PRO A 28 -15.22 -8.82 -9.29
C PRO A 28 -16.72 -8.88 -8.97
N ASN A 29 -17.12 -9.71 -8.01
CA ASN A 29 -18.50 -9.82 -7.55
C ASN A 29 -18.80 -8.70 -6.55
N ASP A 30 -19.76 -7.84 -6.89
CA ASP A 30 -20.19 -6.70 -6.06
C ASP A 30 -20.75 -7.14 -4.69
N VAL A 31 -21.38 -8.31 -4.58
CA VAL A 31 -21.91 -8.81 -3.30
C VAL A 31 -20.77 -9.21 -2.36
N GLU A 32 -19.76 -9.90 -2.89
CA GLU A 32 -18.58 -10.30 -2.12
C GLU A 32 -17.77 -9.07 -1.69
N ARG A 33 -17.61 -8.10 -2.61
CA ARG A 33 -16.94 -6.84 -2.33
C ARG A 33 -17.69 -6.01 -1.29
N GLY A 34 -19.02 -5.91 -1.41
CA GLY A 34 -19.88 -5.25 -0.44
C GLY A 34 -19.79 -5.88 0.97
N ALA A 35 -19.73 -7.21 1.07
CA ALA A 35 -19.53 -7.89 2.36
C ALA A 35 -18.16 -7.60 2.97
N ALA A 36 -17.10 -7.55 2.15
CA ALA A 36 -15.77 -7.17 2.60
C ALA A 36 -15.71 -5.69 3.05
N LEU A 37 -16.35 -4.77 2.32
CA LEU A 37 -16.44 -3.36 2.70
C LEU A 37 -17.18 -3.17 4.03
N ALA A 38 -18.32 -3.84 4.22
CA ALA A 38 -19.06 -3.77 5.48
C ALA A 38 -18.22 -4.29 6.67
N ARG A 39 -17.47 -5.38 6.46
CA ARG A 39 -16.54 -5.90 7.48
C ARG A 39 -15.39 -4.93 7.76
N LEU A 40 -14.88 -4.25 6.73
CA LEU A 40 -13.86 -3.22 6.89
C LEU A 40 -14.37 -2.06 7.74
N ASP A 41 -15.58 -1.59 7.50
CA ASP A 41 -16.15 -0.49 8.28
C ASP A 41 -16.28 -0.83 9.77
N VAL A 42 -16.68 -2.06 10.09
CA VAL A 42 -16.71 -2.56 11.48
C VAL A 42 -15.30 -2.59 12.08
N ALA A 43 -14.34 -3.21 11.39
CA ALA A 43 -12.96 -3.31 11.88
C ALA A 43 -12.30 -1.92 12.06
N ARG A 44 -12.64 -0.96 11.19
CA ARG A 44 -12.19 0.43 11.30
C ARG A 44 -12.80 1.15 12.49
N ALA A 45 -14.10 0.97 12.74
CA ALA A 45 -14.75 1.55 13.90
C ALA A 45 -14.10 1.03 15.21
N GLU A 46 -13.85 -0.29 15.30
CA GLU A 46 -13.15 -0.89 16.43
C GLU A 46 -11.73 -0.33 16.62
N ALA A 47 -10.95 -0.22 15.54
CA ALA A 47 -9.60 0.33 15.59
C ALA A 47 -9.59 1.82 15.98
N GLN A 48 -10.56 2.61 15.51
CA GLN A 48 -10.70 4.02 15.87
C GLN A 48 -11.09 4.20 17.34
N GLU A 49 -11.99 3.36 17.85
CA GLU A 49 -12.38 3.37 19.26
C GLU A 49 -11.20 3.01 20.17
N ALA A 50 -10.41 1.99 19.79
CA ALA A 50 -9.19 1.64 20.51
C ALA A 50 -8.13 2.75 20.45
N LEU A 51 -7.97 3.43 19.30
CA LEU A 51 -7.09 4.58 19.15
C LEU A 51 -7.53 5.76 20.04
N ALA A 52 -8.83 6.01 20.14
CA ALA A 52 -9.36 7.06 21.01
C ALA A 52 -8.99 6.79 22.49
N ARG A 53 -9.18 5.55 22.96
CA ARG A 53 -8.77 5.14 24.31
C ARG A 53 -7.27 5.27 24.55
N TYR A 54 -6.47 4.87 23.56
CA TYR A 54 -5.01 5.03 23.64
C TYR A 54 -4.61 6.51 23.76
N ASN A 55 -5.21 7.38 22.94
CA ASN A 55 -4.95 8.81 23.00
C ASN A 55 -5.40 9.44 24.33
N GLU A 56 -6.53 8.99 24.89
CA GLU A 56 -7.00 9.44 26.20
C GLU A 56 -6.03 9.04 27.32
N ALA A 57 -5.63 7.77 27.39
CA ALA A 57 -4.64 7.28 28.35
C ALA A 57 -3.33 8.07 28.23
N TRP A 58 -2.87 8.30 27.00
CA TRP A 58 -1.68 9.11 26.71
C TRP A 58 -1.78 10.54 27.28
N VAL A 59 -2.90 11.21 27.02
CA VAL A 59 -3.14 12.58 27.49
C VAL A 59 -3.21 12.64 29.02
N GLN A 60 -3.85 11.67 29.66
CA GLN A 60 -3.94 11.61 31.13
C GLN A 60 -2.56 11.40 31.76
N ALA A 61 -1.80 10.42 31.26
CA ALA A 61 -0.43 10.17 31.72
C ALA A 61 0.46 11.42 31.55
N SER A 62 0.33 12.11 30.41
CA SER A 62 1.07 13.36 30.13
C SER A 62 0.73 14.47 31.12
N ARG A 63 -0.55 14.62 31.50
CA ARG A 63 -1.00 15.64 32.46
C ARG A 63 -0.57 15.35 33.88
N SER A 64 -0.45 14.09 34.25
CA SER A 64 0.01 13.65 35.57
C SER A 64 1.53 13.79 35.75
N GLY A 65 2.26 14.21 34.70
CA GLY A 65 3.71 14.43 34.76
C GLY A 65 4.52 13.13 34.78
N ALA A 66 3.98 12.04 34.24
CA ALA A 66 4.69 10.76 34.16
C ALA A 66 6.04 10.93 33.45
N GLU A 67 7.13 10.55 34.13
CA GLU A 67 8.49 10.68 33.60
C GLU A 67 8.72 9.78 32.37
N THR A 68 8.01 8.64 32.28
CA THR A 68 8.13 7.69 31.16
C THR A 68 6.76 7.24 30.66
N LEU A 69 6.12 8.09 29.84
CA LEU A 69 4.78 7.85 29.28
C LEU A 69 4.60 6.48 28.61
N PHE A 70 5.64 5.96 27.97
CA PHE A 70 5.60 4.67 27.27
C PHE A 70 5.67 3.46 28.22
N CYS A 71 5.94 3.67 29.50
CA CYS A 71 5.98 2.63 30.52
C CYS A 71 4.77 2.69 31.47
N GLU A 72 3.93 3.72 31.34
CA GLU A 72 2.71 3.83 32.13
C GLU A 72 1.77 2.66 31.80
N PRO A 73 1.38 1.84 32.79
CA PRO A 73 0.63 0.61 32.53
C PRO A 73 -0.66 0.81 31.72
N GLU A 74 -1.39 1.90 31.99
CA GLU A 74 -2.61 2.24 31.26
C GLU A 74 -2.34 2.59 29.79
N VAL A 75 -1.24 3.31 29.52
CA VAL A 75 -0.84 3.67 28.16
C VAL A 75 -0.37 2.44 27.39
N VAL A 76 0.39 1.54 28.05
CA VAL A 76 0.83 0.27 27.47
C VAL A 76 -0.37 -0.61 27.13
N ALA A 77 -1.29 -0.83 28.08
CA ALA A 77 -2.47 -1.65 27.87
C ALA A 77 -3.38 -1.08 26.77
N ALA A 78 -3.59 0.24 26.76
CA ALA A 78 -4.39 0.88 25.70
C ALA A 78 -3.71 0.79 24.33
N ARG A 79 -2.38 0.86 24.28
CA ARG A 79 -1.61 0.63 23.06
C ARG A 79 -1.76 -0.80 22.56
N GLU A 80 -1.64 -1.80 23.43
CA GLU A 80 -1.80 -3.21 23.06
C GLU A 80 -3.20 -3.48 22.46
N LEU A 81 -4.24 -2.88 23.04
CA LEU A 81 -5.59 -2.94 22.49
C LEU A 81 -5.69 -2.30 21.10
N TYR A 82 -5.07 -1.13 20.92
CA TYR A 82 -5.02 -0.46 19.62
C TYR A 82 -4.23 -1.26 18.58
N ASP A 83 -3.04 -1.75 18.92
CA ASP A 83 -2.21 -2.58 18.05
C ASP A 83 -2.97 -3.87 17.65
N ASN A 84 -3.70 -4.48 18.61
CA ASN A 84 -4.52 -5.66 18.36
C ASN A 84 -5.70 -5.38 17.42
N ALA A 85 -6.45 -4.30 17.64
CA ALA A 85 -7.54 -3.90 16.76
C ALA A 85 -7.03 -3.51 15.36
N GLY A 86 -5.97 -2.69 15.31
CA GLY A 86 -5.32 -2.26 14.07
C GLY A 86 -4.79 -3.42 13.24
N SER A 87 -4.27 -4.49 13.87
CA SER A 87 -3.78 -5.69 13.17
C SER A 87 -4.85 -6.44 12.36
N ARG A 88 -6.14 -6.17 12.59
CA ARG A 88 -7.28 -6.80 11.90
C ARG A 88 -7.94 -5.88 10.86
N CYS A 89 -7.37 -4.70 10.61
CA CYS A 89 -7.95 -3.67 9.78
C CYS A 89 -6.97 -3.16 8.71
N LEU A 90 -7.46 -2.83 7.52
CA LEU A 90 -6.67 -2.09 6.53
C LEU A 90 -7.03 -0.60 6.56
N PRO A 91 -6.06 0.31 6.41
CA PRO A 91 -4.63 0.08 6.20
C PRO A 91 -3.81 -0.16 7.47
N GLU A 92 -4.39 -0.07 8.66
CA GLU A 92 -3.71 -0.02 9.96
C GLU A 92 -2.75 -1.20 10.16
N ALA A 93 -3.16 -2.42 9.83
CA ALA A 93 -2.33 -3.62 9.94
C ALA A 93 -1.02 -3.53 9.15
N LEU A 94 -0.99 -2.74 8.07
CA LEU A 94 0.19 -2.56 7.22
C LEU A 94 1.22 -1.58 7.84
N TRP A 95 0.89 -0.93 8.96
CA TRP A 95 1.79 0.00 9.67
C TRP A 95 2.61 -0.70 10.75
N PHE A 96 2.00 -1.66 11.45
CA PHE A 96 2.53 -2.23 12.70
C PHE A 96 3.54 -3.37 12.51
N ALA A 97 3.96 -3.64 11.28
CA ALA A 97 4.72 -4.83 10.93
C ALA A 97 6.21 -4.53 10.64
N PRO A 98 7.09 -4.39 11.65
CA PRO A 98 8.52 -4.36 11.43
C PRO A 98 8.98 -5.73 10.95
N HIS A 99 9.48 -5.82 9.71
CA HIS A 99 10.08 -7.06 9.22
C HIS A 99 11.54 -6.79 8.90
N ALA A 100 12.42 -7.34 9.74
CA ALA A 100 13.87 -7.28 9.59
C ALA A 100 14.32 -7.87 8.24
N ASP A 101 13.59 -8.88 7.74
CA ASP A 101 13.94 -9.64 6.53
C ASP A 101 13.48 -8.98 5.22
N GLY A 102 12.98 -7.74 5.30
CA GLY A 102 12.47 -6.99 4.16
C GLY A 102 11.10 -7.48 3.67
N ILE A 103 10.52 -6.76 2.70
CA ILE A 103 9.15 -7.04 2.26
C ILE A 103 9.00 -8.38 1.54
N ARG A 104 10.05 -8.88 0.87
CA ARG A 104 9.97 -10.06 -0.03
C ARG A 104 9.58 -11.33 0.71
N MET A 105 10.12 -11.51 1.92
CA MET A 105 9.85 -12.66 2.77
C MET A 105 8.76 -12.39 3.79
N SER A 106 8.18 -11.18 3.76
CA SER A 106 7.21 -10.79 4.78
C SER A 106 5.84 -11.42 4.50
N PRO A 107 5.23 -12.05 5.51
CA PRO A 107 3.83 -12.47 5.51
C PRO A 107 2.82 -11.37 5.13
N GLN A 108 3.19 -10.10 5.27
CA GLN A 108 2.33 -8.96 4.92
C GLN A 108 2.28 -8.67 3.41
N LEU A 109 3.21 -9.20 2.60
CA LEU A 109 3.35 -8.85 1.19
C LEU A 109 2.06 -9.05 0.37
N PRO A 110 1.34 -10.19 0.49
CA PRO A 110 0.10 -10.38 -0.25
C PRO A 110 -0.96 -9.31 0.08
N PHE A 111 -1.07 -8.89 1.34
CA PHE A 111 -2.03 -7.88 1.79
C PHE A 111 -1.61 -6.46 1.38
N ALA A 112 -0.30 -6.19 1.32
CA ALA A 112 0.22 -4.96 0.76
C ALA A 112 -0.11 -4.81 -0.72
N LEU A 113 0.06 -5.89 -1.51
CA LEU A 113 -0.29 -5.90 -2.93
C LEU A 113 -1.79 -5.75 -3.13
N LEU A 114 -2.60 -6.47 -2.34
CA LEU A 114 -4.06 -6.37 -2.34
C LEU A 114 -4.53 -4.93 -2.07
N PHE A 115 -3.96 -4.25 -1.08
CA PHE A 115 -4.32 -2.87 -0.76
C PHE A 115 -4.03 -1.91 -1.93
N LEU A 116 -2.90 -2.10 -2.61
CA LEU A 116 -2.55 -1.31 -3.79
C LEU A 116 -3.42 -1.65 -5.00
N GLU A 117 -3.75 -2.92 -5.20
CA GLU A 117 -4.65 -3.38 -6.25
C GLU A 117 -6.08 -2.87 -6.05
N TRP A 118 -6.58 -2.88 -4.81
CA TRP A 118 -7.87 -2.30 -4.45
C TRP A 118 -7.93 -0.81 -4.78
N GLU A 119 -6.90 -0.04 -4.42
CA GLU A 119 -6.81 1.38 -4.81
C GLU A 119 -6.79 1.58 -6.33
N ALA A 120 -6.15 0.68 -7.07
CA ALA A 120 -6.04 0.78 -8.51
C ALA A 120 -7.36 0.41 -9.22
N ARG A 121 -8.05 -0.65 -8.77
CA ARG A 121 -9.30 -1.15 -9.38
C ARG A 121 -10.54 -0.36 -8.98
N TYR A 122 -10.67 -0.05 -7.69
CA TYR A 122 -11.87 0.57 -7.11
C TYR A 122 -11.52 1.86 -6.35
N PRO A 123 -11.02 2.89 -7.05
CA PRO A 123 -10.46 4.08 -6.40
C PRO A 123 -11.47 4.89 -5.59
N GLN A 124 -12.77 4.87 -5.95
CA GLN A 124 -13.82 5.54 -5.18
C GLN A 124 -14.04 4.82 -3.84
N GLU A 125 -14.29 3.51 -3.86
CA GLU A 125 -14.46 2.68 -2.66
C GLU A 125 -13.25 2.82 -1.73
N TRP A 126 -12.04 2.73 -2.27
CA TRP A 126 -10.82 2.94 -1.49
C TRP A 126 -10.75 4.34 -0.85
N THR A 127 -11.21 5.38 -1.56
CA THR A 127 -11.20 6.77 -1.05
C THR A 127 -12.17 6.96 0.11
N GLU A 128 -13.32 6.31 0.04
CA GLU A 128 -14.36 6.36 1.06
C GLU A 128 -13.95 5.58 2.30
N HIS A 129 -13.46 4.35 2.12
CA HIS A 129 -13.29 3.40 3.21
C HIS A 129 -11.87 3.33 3.78
N ALA A 130 -10.81 3.63 3.03
CA ALA A 130 -9.45 3.33 3.48
C ALA A 130 -8.38 4.32 3.01
N LYS A 131 -8.78 5.55 2.68
CA LYS A 131 -7.88 6.57 2.14
C LYS A 131 -6.67 6.81 3.04
N ALA A 132 -5.51 6.32 2.62
CA ALA A 132 -4.24 6.53 3.30
C ALA A 132 -3.10 6.72 2.29
N TRP A 133 -2.92 7.96 1.80
CA TRP A 133 -1.89 8.28 0.81
C TRP A 133 -0.46 8.02 1.30
N GLY A 134 -0.20 8.23 2.59
CA GLY A 134 1.10 7.93 3.20
C GLY A 134 1.42 6.44 3.13
N THR A 135 0.44 5.60 3.48
CA THR A 135 0.56 4.15 3.41
C THR A 135 0.75 3.66 1.98
N LYS A 136 -0.08 4.14 1.04
CA LYS A 136 0.09 3.84 -0.39
C LYS A 136 1.53 4.13 -0.85
N GLN A 137 2.04 5.33 -0.56
CA GLN A 137 3.40 5.71 -0.93
C GLN A 137 4.47 4.81 -0.29
N ALA A 138 4.33 4.52 1.00
CA ALA A 138 5.27 3.65 1.72
C ALA A 138 5.28 2.23 1.13
N LEU A 139 4.11 1.65 0.85
CA LEU A 139 3.99 0.32 0.27
C LEU A 139 4.57 0.24 -1.14
N ILE A 140 4.26 1.20 -2.02
CA ILE A 140 4.84 1.25 -3.38
C ILE A 140 6.38 1.25 -3.30
N ARG A 141 6.95 2.05 -2.40
CA ARG A 141 8.41 2.10 -2.22
C ARG A 141 8.98 0.81 -1.67
N ARG A 142 8.28 0.15 -0.75
CA ARG A 142 8.70 -1.13 -0.16
C ARG A 142 8.72 -2.23 -1.22
N VAL A 143 7.68 -2.35 -2.04
CA VAL A 143 7.58 -3.41 -3.06
C VAL A 143 8.43 -3.16 -4.30
N ALA A 144 8.87 -1.91 -4.53
CA ALA A 144 9.75 -1.51 -5.63
C ALA A 144 11.21 -1.95 -5.42
N VAL A 145 11.42 -3.26 -5.28
CA VAL A 145 12.72 -3.91 -5.18
C VAL A 145 12.76 -5.10 -6.15
N GLY A 146 13.94 -5.41 -6.70
CA GLY A 146 14.11 -6.60 -7.54
C GLY A 146 14.19 -7.90 -6.73
N GLY A 147 14.22 -9.03 -7.45
CA GLY A 147 14.40 -10.36 -6.87
C GLY A 147 13.15 -10.94 -6.19
N HIS A 148 11.96 -10.51 -6.61
CA HIS A 148 10.70 -11.17 -6.25
C HIS A 148 10.58 -12.52 -6.98
N SER A 149 9.69 -13.38 -6.49
CA SER A 149 9.30 -14.57 -7.26
C SER A 149 8.56 -14.15 -8.55
N GLU A 150 8.47 -15.06 -9.51
CA GLU A 150 7.76 -14.85 -10.78
C GLU A 150 6.31 -14.39 -10.54
N VAL A 151 5.57 -15.10 -9.67
CA VAL A 151 4.17 -14.77 -9.31
C VAL A 151 4.02 -13.35 -8.76
N ILE A 152 4.96 -12.88 -7.93
CA ILE A 152 4.91 -11.52 -7.38
C ILE A 152 5.32 -10.50 -8.43
N THR A 153 6.27 -10.84 -9.30
CA THR A 153 6.69 -10.00 -10.42
C THR A 153 5.52 -9.76 -11.37
N GLU A 154 4.79 -10.82 -11.74
CA GLU A 154 3.57 -10.72 -12.55
C GLU A 154 2.53 -9.80 -11.90
N LYS A 155 2.27 -9.95 -10.60
CA LYS A 155 1.33 -9.06 -9.86
C LYS A 155 1.78 -7.60 -9.87
N LEU A 156 3.07 -7.33 -9.78
CA LEU A 156 3.60 -5.97 -9.86
C LEU A 156 3.46 -5.39 -11.27
N ILE A 157 3.65 -6.21 -12.32
CA ILE A 157 3.39 -5.83 -13.70
C ILE A 157 1.91 -5.51 -13.90
N ASP A 158 1.00 -6.38 -13.43
CA ASP A 158 -0.45 -6.15 -13.46
C ASP A 158 -0.82 -4.83 -12.79
N LEU A 159 -0.22 -4.53 -11.64
CA LEU A 159 -0.48 -3.31 -10.90
C LEU A 159 0.01 -2.06 -11.63
N VAL A 160 1.17 -2.11 -12.29
CA VAL A 160 1.64 -1.00 -13.15
C VAL A 160 0.69 -0.80 -14.32
N ASP A 161 0.27 -1.89 -14.98
CA ASP A 161 -0.67 -1.85 -16.10
C ASP A 161 -2.03 -1.23 -15.69
N LEU A 162 -2.58 -1.65 -14.55
CA LEU A 162 -3.81 -1.07 -14.00
C LEU A 162 -3.69 0.45 -13.76
N VAL A 163 -2.57 0.90 -13.16
CA VAL A 163 -2.38 2.31 -12.81
C VAL A 163 -2.21 3.19 -14.04
N VAL A 164 -1.50 2.73 -15.08
CA VAL A 164 -1.33 3.54 -16.30
C VAL A 164 -2.64 3.69 -17.05
N GLN A 165 -3.54 2.71 -16.98
CA GLN A 165 -4.82 2.73 -17.70
C GLN A 165 -5.87 3.68 -17.09
N ARG A 166 -5.67 4.19 -15.87
CA ARG A 166 -6.64 5.09 -15.21
C ARG A 166 -6.15 6.53 -15.13
N ALA A 167 -7.07 7.44 -14.81
CA ALA A 167 -6.73 8.82 -14.51
C ALA A 167 -5.73 8.90 -13.34
N TYR A 168 -4.80 9.86 -13.44
CA TYR A 168 -3.74 10.03 -12.44
C TYR A 168 -4.31 10.32 -11.05
N ARG A 169 -3.80 9.62 -10.03
CA ARG A 169 -4.14 9.79 -8.63
C ARG A 169 -2.91 10.12 -7.78
N CYS A 170 -3.16 10.55 -6.56
CA CYS A 170 -2.11 10.92 -5.63
C CYS A 170 -1.12 9.75 -5.44
N LYS A 171 0.17 10.08 -5.49
CA LYS A 171 1.31 9.16 -5.36
C LYS A 171 1.53 8.20 -6.54
N ASP A 172 0.74 8.26 -7.62
CA ASP A 172 0.90 7.33 -8.75
C ASP A 172 2.29 7.42 -9.40
N ARG A 173 2.94 8.58 -9.36
CA ARG A 173 4.33 8.72 -9.82
C ARG A 173 5.30 7.71 -9.18
N GLU A 174 5.02 7.23 -7.97
CA GLU A 174 5.91 6.28 -7.29
C GLU A 174 5.89 4.90 -7.98
N TYR A 175 4.86 4.56 -8.78
CA TYR A 175 4.81 3.30 -9.55
C TYR A 175 5.89 3.19 -10.62
N VAL A 176 6.52 4.29 -11.04
CA VAL A 176 7.72 4.21 -11.89
C VAL A 176 8.84 3.42 -11.20
N ARG A 177 8.94 3.47 -9.86
CA ARG A 177 9.92 2.67 -9.12
C ARG A 177 9.62 1.18 -9.25
N VAL A 178 8.34 0.80 -9.20
CA VAL A 178 7.90 -0.57 -9.42
C VAL A 178 8.20 -0.99 -10.84
N ALA A 179 7.84 -0.17 -11.83
CA ALA A 179 8.14 -0.42 -13.23
C ALA A 179 9.64 -0.67 -13.48
N ARG A 180 10.54 0.12 -12.85
CA ARG A 180 11.98 -0.11 -12.93
C ARG A 180 12.43 -1.40 -12.25
N ALA A 181 11.79 -1.80 -11.15
CA ALA A 181 12.14 -3.01 -10.42
C ALA A 181 11.72 -4.30 -11.15
N VAL A 182 10.72 -4.22 -12.03
CA VAL A 182 10.19 -5.33 -12.83
C VAL A 182 10.31 -5.09 -14.34
N ASP A 183 11.25 -4.24 -14.76
CA ASP A 183 11.49 -3.96 -16.18
C ASP A 183 11.90 -5.24 -16.92
N GLY A 184 11.27 -5.47 -18.06
CA GLY A 184 11.38 -6.68 -18.85
C GLY A 184 10.37 -6.69 -20.00
N ASP A 185 10.50 -7.68 -20.88
CA ASP A 185 9.75 -7.74 -22.14
C ASP A 185 8.23 -7.71 -21.93
N GLU A 186 7.73 -8.38 -20.90
CA GLU A 186 6.30 -8.44 -20.59
C GLU A 186 5.75 -7.05 -20.20
N LEU A 187 6.42 -6.36 -19.25
CA LEU A 187 6.01 -5.01 -18.87
C LEU A 187 6.10 -4.04 -20.06
N ARG A 188 7.20 -4.07 -20.80
CA ARG A 188 7.41 -3.21 -21.97
C ARG A 188 6.36 -3.46 -23.05
N THR A 189 5.96 -4.72 -23.26
CA THR A 189 4.89 -5.08 -24.22
C THR A 189 3.54 -4.48 -23.80
N ARG A 190 3.17 -4.60 -22.52
CA ARG A 190 1.91 -4.03 -22.00
C ARG A 190 1.90 -2.51 -22.06
N LEU A 191 2.97 -1.85 -21.65
CA LEU A 191 3.09 -0.40 -21.74
C LEU A 191 3.04 0.08 -23.20
N ASN A 192 3.66 -0.65 -24.13
CA ASN A 192 3.55 -0.33 -25.55
C ASN A 192 2.11 -0.45 -26.05
N ARG A 193 1.38 -1.49 -25.64
CA ARG A 193 -0.05 -1.63 -25.98
C ARG A 193 -0.86 -0.45 -25.41
N ALA A 194 -0.66 -0.11 -24.14
CA ALA A 194 -1.33 1.02 -23.49
C ALA A 194 -1.04 2.35 -24.18
N ARG A 195 0.23 2.57 -24.59
CA ARG A 195 0.68 3.75 -25.35
C ARG A 195 -0.07 3.95 -26.67
N HIS A 196 -0.47 2.87 -27.32
CA HIS A 196 -1.20 2.90 -28.61
C HIS A 196 -2.71 2.68 -28.47
N SER A 197 -3.24 2.63 -27.24
CA SER A 197 -4.67 2.47 -27.00
C SER A 197 -5.45 3.76 -27.30
N HIS A 198 -6.77 3.70 -27.36
CA HIS A 198 -7.62 4.90 -27.47
C HIS A 198 -7.82 5.65 -26.15
N ASN A 199 -7.26 5.15 -25.04
CA ASN A 199 -7.40 5.77 -23.73
C ASN A 199 -6.31 6.85 -23.55
N PRO A 200 -6.69 8.14 -23.46
CA PRO A 200 -5.71 9.23 -23.38
C PRO A 200 -4.83 9.18 -22.12
N TRP A 201 -5.34 8.65 -21.01
CA TRP A 201 -4.54 8.45 -19.80
C TRP A 201 -3.49 7.35 -20.01
N ALA A 202 -3.91 6.23 -20.58
CA ALA A 202 -3.02 5.11 -20.89
C ALA A 202 -1.91 5.53 -21.87
N GLN A 203 -2.26 6.28 -22.92
CA GLN A 203 -1.30 6.82 -23.88
C GLN A 203 -0.19 7.61 -23.17
N LEU A 204 -0.60 8.58 -22.35
CA LEU A 204 0.32 9.52 -21.72
C LEU A 204 1.15 8.86 -20.61
N HIS A 205 0.50 8.11 -19.72
CA HIS A 205 1.19 7.46 -18.61
C HIS A 205 2.15 6.38 -19.11
N ALA A 206 1.71 5.50 -20.01
CA ALA A 206 2.56 4.43 -20.51
C ALA A 206 3.73 4.97 -21.35
N GLY A 207 3.49 6.00 -22.16
CA GLY A 207 4.54 6.70 -22.91
C GLY A 207 5.64 7.27 -22.00
N TYR A 208 5.25 7.93 -20.90
CA TYR A 208 6.21 8.47 -19.95
C TYR A 208 6.95 7.39 -19.16
N VAL A 209 6.24 6.34 -18.73
CA VAL A 209 6.88 5.21 -18.02
C VAL A 209 7.92 4.55 -18.93
N LEU A 210 7.57 4.22 -20.19
CA LEU A 210 8.51 3.67 -21.17
C LEU A 210 9.74 4.56 -21.33
N TRP A 211 9.53 5.87 -21.53
CA TRP A 211 10.63 6.82 -21.66
C TRP A 211 11.55 6.83 -20.42
N LEU A 212 11.00 6.72 -19.21
CA LEU A 212 11.79 6.62 -17.97
C LEU A 212 12.47 5.27 -17.75
N LEU A 213 12.01 4.20 -18.41
CA LEU A 213 12.68 2.90 -18.44
C LEU A 213 13.86 2.92 -19.41
N ASP A 214 13.76 3.67 -20.50
CA ASP A 214 14.87 3.88 -21.45
C ASP A 214 15.95 4.86 -20.91
N HIS A 215 15.60 5.66 -19.90
CA HIS A 215 16.48 6.64 -19.25
C HIS A 215 16.55 6.42 -17.72
N PRO A 216 17.13 5.30 -17.25
CA PRO A 216 17.11 4.90 -15.84
C PRO A 216 17.84 5.90 -14.92
N GLU A 217 18.80 6.65 -15.44
CA GLU A 217 19.57 7.69 -14.74
C GLU A 217 18.70 8.90 -14.36
N LEU A 218 17.60 9.15 -15.07
CA LEU A 218 16.75 10.29 -14.82
C LEU A 218 15.88 10.06 -13.57
N PRO A 219 15.76 11.08 -12.69
CA PRO A 219 14.87 10.98 -11.55
C PRO A 219 13.42 11.22 -11.98
N ASN A 220 12.46 10.48 -11.42
CA ASN A 220 11.04 10.74 -11.67
C ASN A 220 10.56 11.98 -10.88
N THR A 221 10.77 13.16 -11.47
CA THR A 221 10.38 14.46 -10.88
C THR A 221 9.35 15.18 -11.75
N ARG A 222 8.66 16.17 -11.16
CA ARG A 222 7.72 17.02 -11.90
C ARG A 222 8.40 17.80 -13.02
N GLN A 223 9.68 18.16 -12.84
CA GLN A 223 10.45 18.87 -13.86
C GLN A 223 10.72 17.97 -15.07
N VAL A 224 11.21 16.76 -14.82
CA VAL A 224 11.46 15.74 -15.86
C VAL A 224 10.18 15.42 -16.65
N TRP A 225 9.04 15.27 -15.96
CA TRP A 225 7.73 15.13 -16.61
C TRP A 225 7.37 16.31 -17.54
N ARG A 226 7.61 17.55 -17.10
CA ARG A 226 7.31 18.74 -17.90
C ARG A 226 8.20 18.85 -19.13
N THR A 227 9.47 18.51 -19.01
CA THR A 227 10.41 18.46 -20.14
C THR A 227 9.93 17.44 -21.18
N TRP A 228 9.64 16.21 -20.75
CA TRP A 228 9.12 15.16 -21.63
C TRP A 228 7.79 15.56 -22.32
N LEU A 229 6.89 16.22 -21.59
CA LEU A 229 5.64 16.75 -22.18
C LEU A 229 5.87 17.86 -23.21
N ALA A 230 6.92 18.67 -23.07
CA ALA A 230 7.23 19.71 -24.03
C ALA A 230 7.75 19.08 -25.33
N ASP A 231 8.70 18.15 -25.20
CA ASP A 231 9.34 17.48 -26.32
C ASP A 231 8.34 16.63 -27.13
N THR A 232 7.41 15.96 -26.45
CA THR A 232 6.36 15.14 -27.10
C THR A 232 5.28 15.95 -27.82
N ARG A 233 5.15 17.25 -27.53
CA ARG A 233 4.20 18.15 -28.22
C ARG A 233 4.81 18.90 -29.39
N THR A 234 6.14 18.90 -29.50
CA THR A 234 6.89 19.52 -30.59
C THR A 234 7.20 18.57 -31.75
N CYS A 235 6.87 17.28 -31.60
CA CYS A 235 6.96 16.26 -32.65
C CYS A 235 5.56 15.87 -33.14
#